data_AF-A0A7V8YXK9-F1
#
_entry.id   AF-A0A7V8YXK9-F1
#
_cell.length_a   1.000
_cell.length_b   1.000
_cell.length_c   1.000
_cell.angle_alpha   90.00
_cell.angle_beta   90.00
_cell.angle_gamma   90.00
#
_symmetry.space_group_name_H-M   'P 1'
#
loop_
_entity.id
_entity.type
_entity.pdbx_description
1 polymer ?
#
loop_
_entity_poly.entity_id
_entity_poly.type
_entity_poly.pdbx_seq_one_letter_code
_entity_poly.pdbx_strand_id
1 'polypeptide(L)'
;DGFQFLSKLRNSKKSRNIAIPAIALTAYASAEHRQLALASGFQQHLAKPVDFDALLDEVRKIFDGKAIELAERVRTSSGSDRVS
;
A
#
# COMPACT_ATOMS: atom_id res chain seq x y z
N ASP A 1 8.75 -4.29 -18.25
CA ASP A 1 8.48 -5.02 -17.00
C ASP A 1 7.77 -4.10 -16.01
N GLY A 2 6.82 -4.62 -15.22
CA GLY A 2 6.01 -3.87 -14.24
C GLY A 2 6.85 -3.18 -13.17
N PHE A 3 7.99 -3.77 -12.77
CA PHE A 3 8.96 -3.14 -11.86
C PHE A 3 9.54 -1.84 -12.42
N GLN A 4 9.98 -1.86 -13.68
CA GLN A 4 10.50 -0.66 -14.35
C GLN A 4 9.41 0.40 -14.55
N PHE A 5 8.18 -0.02 -14.83
CA PHE A 5 7.05 0.89 -14.96
C PHE A 5 6.80 1.65 -13.66
N LEU A 6 6.69 0.95 -12.53
CA LEU A 6 6.44 1.60 -11.24
C LEU A 6 7.61 2.50 -10.82
N SER A 7 8.85 2.06 -11.02
CA SER A 7 10.03 2.89 -10.75
C SER A 7 10.00 4.20 -11.56
N LYS A 8 9.69 4.14 -12.85
CA LYS A 8 9.51 5.35 -13.68
C LYS A 8 8.34 6.20 -13.20
N LEU A 9 7.23 5.57 -12.82
CA LEU A 9 6.06 6.26 -12.28
C LEU A 9 6.43 7.05 -11.04
N ARG A 10 7.11 6.47 -10.04
CA ARG A 10 7.52 7.14 -8.79
C ARG A 10 8.49 8.30 -9.00
N ASN A 11 9.36 8.20 -10.00
CA ASN A 11 10.33 9.25 -10.33
C ASN A 11 9.74 10.40 -11.16
N SER A 12 8.50 10.29 -11.64
CA SER A 12 7.85 11.34 -12.44
C SER A 12 7.38 12.52 -11.56
N LYS A 13 7.50 13.76 -12.06
CA LYS A 13 7.07 14.96 -11.32
C LYS A 13 5.57 15.00 -11.02
N LYS A 14 4.73 14.35 -11.85
CA LYS A 14 3.27 14.31 -11.70
C LYS A 14 2.80 13.37 -10.58
N SER A 15 3.53 12.29 -10.31
CA SER A 15 3.17 11.31 -9.29
C SER A 15 3.74 11.64 -7.90
N ARG A 16 4.72 12.55 -7.81
CA ARG A 16 5.26 12.97 -6.50
C ARG A 16 4.19 13.51 -5.55
N ASN A 17 3.11 14.08 -6.09
CA ASN A 17 1.98 14.58 -5.31
C ASN A 17 0.84 13.56 -5.15
N ILE A 18 0.92 12.39 -5.80
CA ILE A 18 -0.12 11.35 -5.76
C ILE A 18 0.54 10.03 -5.39
N ALA A 19 0.44 9.66 -4.11
CA ALA A 19 0.88 8.36 -3.62
C ALA A 19 -0.09 7.26 -4.13
N ILE A 20 0.06 6.84 -5.38
CA ILE A 20 -0.72 5.75 -5.99
C ILE A 20 -0.34 4.43 -5.29
N PRO A 21 -1.24 3.72 -4.60
CA PRO A 21 -0.95 2.42 -4.01
C PRO A 21 -0.63 1.37 -5.09
N ALA A 22 0.34 0.49 -4.85
CA ALA A 22 0.74 -0.55 -5.80
C ALA A 22 1.08 -1.88 -5.10
N ILE A 23 0.52 -2.97 -5.62
CA ILE A 23 0.80 -4.35 -5.20
C ILE A 23 1.39 -5.12 -6.39
N ALA A 24 2.51 -5.81 -6.18
CA ALA A 24 3.14 -6.65 -7.19
C ALA A 24 2.58 -8.07 -7.13
N LEU A 25 2.05 -8.57 -8.25
CA LEU A 25 1.60 -9.96 -8.41
C LEU A 25 2.60 -10.73 -9.29
N THR A 26 3.38 -11.65 -8.72
CA THR A 26 4.41 -12.38 -9.48
C THR A 26 4.16 -13.89 -9.50
N ALA A 27 4.56 -14.55 -10.59
CA ALA A 27 4.56 -16.02 -10.65
C ALA A 27 5.70 -16.66 -9.84
N TYR A 28 6.78 -15.91 -9.61
CA TYR A 28 7.94 -16.34 -8.84
C TYR A 28 7.95 -15.63 -7.48
N ALA A 29 7.70 -16.40 -6.42
CA ALA A 29 7.63 -15.93 -5.04
C ALA A 29 8.98 -15.96 -4.30
N SER A 30 10.10 -15.95 -5.04
CA SER A 30 11.41 -15.97 -4.39
C SER A 30 11.60 -14.71 -3.53
N ALA A 31 12.37 -14.85 -2.45
CA ALA A 31 12.70 -13.72 -1.58
C ALA A 31 13.35 -12.56 -2.36
N GLU A 32 14.11 -12.88 -3.41
CA GLU A 32 14.74 -11.93 -4.32
C GLU A 32 13.71 -11.10 -5.09
N HIS A 33 12.68 -11.73 -5.67
CA HIS A 33 11.62 -11.00 -6.37
C HIS A 33 10.80 -10.13 -5.44
N ARG A 34 10.57 -10.57 -4.20
CA ARG A 34 9.94 -9.75 -3.17
C ARG A 34 10.78 -8.52 -2.85
N GLN A 35 12.09 -8.68 -2.67
CA GLN A 35 13.01 -7.56 -2.43
C GLN A 35 13.02 -6.58 -3.61
N LEU A 36 13.06 -7.08 -4.85
CA LEU A 36 13.01 -6.27 -6.05
C LEU A 36 11.70 -5.47 -6.17
N ALA A 37 10.56 -6.08 -5.81
CA ALA A 37 9.27 -5.42 -5.79
C ALA A 37 9.26 -4.23 -4.83
N LEU A 38 9.70 -4.46 -3.59
CA LEU A 38 9.76 -3.42 -2.57
C LEU A 38 10.72 -2.30 -2.97
N ALA A 39 11.90 -2.64 -3.49
CA ALA A 39 12.89 -1.66 -3.98
C ALA A 39 12.37 -0.81 -5.16
N SER A 40 11.45 -1.35 -5.97
CA SER A 40 10.83 -0.65 -7.09
C SER A 40 9.68 0.28 -6.66
N GLY A 41 9.33 0.30 -5.37
CA GLY A 41 8.30 1.17 -4.80
C GLY A 41 6.90 0.56 -4.74
N PHE A 42 6.78 -0.76 -4.87
CA PHE A 42 5.56 -1.48 -4.49
C PHE A 42 5.43 -1.49 -2.97
N GLN A 43 4.20 -1.37 -2.48
CA GLN A 43 3.93 -1.46 -1.04
C GLN A 43 3.92 -2.91 -0.61
N GLN A 44 3.43 -3.79 -1.50
CA GLN A 44 3.20 -5.19 -1.19
C GLN A 44 3.47 -6.10 -2.38
N HIS A 45 3.66 -7.38 -2.08
CA HIS A 45 4.00 -8.42 -3.03
C HIS A 45 3.19 -9.69 -2.72
N LEU A 46 2.56 -10.26 -3.74
CA LEU A 46 1.73 -11.45 -3.68
C LEU A 46 2.15 -12.44 -4.77
N ALA A 47 2.22 -13.72 -4.42
CA ALA A 47 2.52 -14.80 -5.34
C ALA A 47 1.27 -15.23 -6.11
N LYS A 48 1.45 -15.73 -7.33
CA LYS A 48 0.40 -16.43 -8.08
C LYS A 48 0.45 -17.94 -7.82
N PRO A 49 -0.70 -18.65 -7.85
CA PRO A 49 -2.05 -18.10 -7.92
C PRO A 49 -2.37 -17.31 -6.64
N VAL A 50 -3.05 -16.17 -6.81
CA VAL A 50 -3.41 -15.33 -5.68
C VAL A 50 -4.78 -15.76 -5.16
N ASP A 51 -4.88 -15.93 -3.86
CA ASP A 51 -6.16 -16.10 -3.18
C ASP A 51 -6.92 -14.77 -3.17
N PHE A 52 -8.22 -14.80 -3.49
CA PHE A 52 -9.02 -13.57 -3.63
C PHE A 52 -9.18 -12.84 -2.29
N ASP A 53 -9.35 -13.56 -1.19
CA ASP A 53 -9.49 -12.96 0.13
C ASP A 53 -8.16 -12.33 0.57
N ALA A 54 -7.04 -13.01 0.32
CA ALA A 54 -5.71 -12.47 0.55
C ALA A 54 -5.44 -11.19 -0.26
N LEU A 55 -5.90 -11.13 -1.52
CA LEU A 55 -5.78 -9.92 -2.34
C LEU A 55 -6.61 -8.77 -1.79
N LEU A 56 -7.86 -9.04 -1.39
CA LEU A 56 -8.75 -8.04 -0.82
C LEU A 56 -8.19 -7.45 0.49
N ASP A 57 -7.62 -8.30 1.34
CA ASP A 57 -6.97 -7.85 2.57
C ASP A 57 -5.76 -6.98 2.28
N GLU A 58 -4.98 -7.32 1.25
CA GLU A 58 -3.83 -6.52 0.88
C GLU A 58 -4.22 -5.17 0.29
N VAL A 59 -5.29 -5.13 -0.51
CA VAL A 59 -5.91 -3.88 -0.97
C VAL A 59 -6.36 -3.04 0.22
N ARG A 60 -7.08 -3.61 1.18
CA ARG A 60 -7.50 -2.87 2.39
C ARG A 60 -6.30 -2.25 3.10
N LYS A 61 -5.25 -3.01 3.40
CA LYS A 61 -4.04 -2.51 4.09
C LYS A 61 -3.39 -1.31 3.39
N ILE A 62 -3.27 -1.34 2.06
CA ILE A 62 -2.60 -0.24 1.31
C ILE A 62 -3.44 1.03 1.19
N PHE A 63 -4.77 0.95 1.41
CA PHE A 63 -5.67 2.10 1.45
C PHE A 63 -5.94 2.58 2.89
N ASP A 64 -5.96 1.66 3.85
CA ASP A 64 -6.31 1.92 5.26
C ASP A 64 -5.17 2.54 6.07
N GLY A 65 -3.91 2.44 5.62
CA GLY A 65 -2.78 3.15 6.24
C GLY A 65 -2.91 4.68 6.28
N LYS A 66 -3.90 5.27 5.59
CA LYS A 66 -4.31 6.69 5.74
C LYS A 66 -5.70 6.89 6.34
N ALA A 67 -6.61 5.92 6.18
CA ALA A 67 -7.98 6.03 6.67
C ALA A 67 -8.13 5.65 8.15
N ILE A 68 -7.35 4.68 8.65
CA ILE A 68 -7.34 4.28 10.06
C ILE A 68 -6.80 5.42 10.93
N GLU A 69 -5.73 6.10 10.51
CA GLU A 69 -5.17 7.24 11.26
C GLU A 69 -6.17 8.40 11.39
N LEU A 70 -6.96 8.67 10.32
CA LEU A 70 -8.01 9.69 10.36
C LEU A 70 -9.18 9.27 11.26
N ALA A 71 -9.60 8.00 11.18
CA ALA A 71 -10.67 7.45 12.00
C ALA A 71 -10.29 7.38 13.50
N GLU A 72 -9.04 7.09 13.83
CA GLU A 72 -8.52 7.10 15.21
C GLU A 72 -8.37 8.51 15.77
N ARG A 73 -7.94 9.48 14.94
CA ARG A 73 -7.91 10.91 15.32
C ARG A 73 -9.31 11.47 15.60
N VAL A 74 -10.32 11.08 14.82
CA VAL A 74 -11.72 11.48 15.04
C VAL A 74 -12.30 10.85 16.31
N ARG A 75 -11.91 9.62 16.66
CA ARG A 75 -12.35 8.95 17.90
C ARG A 75 -11.70 9.53 19.16
N THR A 76 -10.44 9.94 19.09
CA THR A 76 -9.68 10.48 20.23
C THR A 76 -9.92 11.98 20.48
N SER A 77 -10.47 12.73 19.52
CA SER A 77 -10.79 14.16 19.66
C SER A 77 -12.20 14.46 20.19
N SER A 78 -13.09 13.46 20.32
CA SER A 78 -14.47 13.64 20.83
C SER A 78 -14.64 13.30 22.32
N GLY A 79 -13.54 13.19 23.07
CA GLY A 79 -13.54 12.72 24.47
C GLY A 79 -13.13 13.74 25.54
N SER A 80 -13.08 15.05 25.24
CA SER A 80 -12.72 16.07 26.25
C SER A 80 -13.52 17.35 26.06
N ASP A 81 -14.84 17.24 26.08
CA ASP A 81 -15.70 18.39 26.37
C ASP A 81 -16.93 17.90 27.11
N ARG A 82 -16.74 17.58 28.40
CA ARG A 82 -17.81 17.65 29.40
C ARG A 82 -17.29 17.49 30.84
N VAL A 83 -17.49 18.60 31.56
CA VAL A 83 -17.65 18.77 33.02
C VAL A 83 -16.37 19.04 33.82
N SER A 84 -16.19 20.35 34.06
CA SER A 84 -15.96 21.08 35.33
C SER A 84 -15.19 20.41 36.46
#